data_AF-A0A1I5RZ96-F1
#
_entry.id   AF-A0A1I5RZ96-F1
#
_cell.length_a   1.000
_cell.length_b   1.000
_cell.length_c   1.000
_cell.angle_alpha   90.00
_cell.angle_beta   90.00
_cell.angle_gamma   90.00
#
_symmetry.space_group_name_H-M   'P 1'
#
loop_
_entity.id
_entity.type
_entity.pdbx_description
1 polymer ?
#
loop_
_entity_poly.entity_id
_entity_poly.type
_entity_poly.pdbx_seq_one_letter_code
_entity_poly.pdbx_strand_id
1 'polypeptide(L)'
;MGKFIKVLAGIVLALSMALSGNLMSTNVLAANDAALYISGARFLTALHGQADDNSEIVIALYEKNGEDIAYINDGMSHVYTSYTVSDATIKGIGQVQRYAVEGTLVFNFFMAGDIPCIMLDDGKVFACEYLDSYAVSQLQSYD
;
A
#
# COMPACT_ATOMS: atom_id res chain seq x y z
N MET A 1 33.40 -52.21 -12.58
CA MET A 1 33.73 -50.87 -13.16
C MET A 1 32.51 -50.09 -13.71
N GLY A 2 31.25 -50.45 -13.39
CA GLY A 2 30.06 -49.74 -13.91
C GLY A 2 29.29 -48.86 -12.92
N LYS A 3 29.66 -48.86 -11.62
CA LYS A 3 28.96 -48.08 -10.58
C LYS A 3 29.59 -46.71 -10.31
N PHE A 4 30.89 -46.55 -10.57
CA PHE A 4 31.60 -45.26 -10.37
C PHE A 4 31.25 -44.20 -11.42
N ILE A 5 30.92 -44.61 -12.65
CA ILE A 5 30.59 -43.69 -13.75
C ILE A 5 29.20 -43.05 -13.55
N LYS A 6 28.25 -43.76 -12.94
CA LYS A 6 26.90 -43.22 -12.67
C LYS A 6 26.89 -42.16 -11.57
N VAL A 7 27.80 -42.29 -10.59
CA VAL A 7 27.95 -41.28 -9.53
C VAL A 7 28.61 -40.02 -10.05
N LEU A 8 29.58 -40.15 -10.97
CA LEU A 8 30.25 -38.99 -11.57
C LEU A 8 29.31 -38.17 -12.46
N ALA A 9 28.43 -38.82 -13.24
CA ALA A 9 27.43 -38.11 -14.05
C ALA A 9 26.38 -37.38 -13.19
N GLY A 10 25.96 -37.96 -12.06
CA GLY A 10 25.05 -37.32 -11.11
C GLY A 10 25.67 -36.11 -10.41
N ILE A 11 26.96 -36.20 -10.06
CA ILE A 11 27.69 -35.08 -9.44
C ILE A 11 27.98 -33.97 -10.46
N VAL A 12 28.25 -34.30 -11.74
CA VAL A 12 28.42 -33.29 -12.79
C VAL A 12 27.09 -32.59 -13.14
N LEU A 13 25.94 -33.27 -13.06
CA LEU A 13 24.63 -32.62 -13.23
C LEU A 13 24.25 -31.77 -12.01
N ALA A 14 24.60 -32.20 -10.79
CA ALA A 14 24.40 -31.40 -9.59
C ALA A 14 25.37 -30.20 -9.53
N LEU A 15 26.61 -30.34 -10.02
CA LEU A 15 27.54 -29.22 -10.17
C LEU A 15 27.18 -28.31 -11.34
N SER A 16 26.59 -28.82 -12.43
CA SER A 16 26.10 -27.94 -13.49
C SER A 16 24.87 -27.16 -13.04
N MET A 17 24.02 -27.70 -12.16
CA MET A 17 22.96 -26.92 -11.49
C MET A 17 23.51 -25.99 -10.39
N ALA A 18 24.68 -26.28 -9.80
CA ALA A 18 25.33 -25.39 -8.84
C ALA A 18 26.20 -24.30 -9.51
N LEU A 19 26.61 -24.48 -10.78
CA LEU A 19 27.34 -23.47 -11.57
C LEU A 19 26.49 -22.78 -12.64
N SER A 20 25.34 -23.33 -13.04
CA SER A 20 24.29 -22.60 -13.78
C SER A 20 23.22 -22.02 -12.85
N GLY A 21 23.20 -22.49 -11.59
CA GLY A 21 22.60 -21.81 -10.46
C GLY A 21 23.39 -20.55 -10.18
N ASN A 22 23.09 -19.50 -10.94
CA ASN A 22 23.16 -18.13 -10.48
C ASN A 22 22.49 -18.07 -9.10
N LEU A 23 23.26 -18.38 -8.05
CA LEU A 23 23.26 -17.63 -6.80
C LEU A 23 23.82 -16.23 -7.12
N MET A 24 23.26 -15.57 -8.13
CA MET A 24 22.89 -14.19 -7.90
C MET A 24 22.08 -14.27 -6.62
N SER A 25 22.47 -13.50 -5.62
CA SER A 25 21.44 -12.92 -4.78
C SER A 25 20.41 -12.40 -5.78
N THR A 26 19.35 -13.17 -6.02
CA THR A 26 18.07 -12.54 -6.19
C THR A 26 17.94 -11.81 -4.86
N ASN A 27 18.45 -10.58 -4.84
CA ASN A 27 17.68 -9.50 -4.28
C ASN A 27 16.27 -9.90 -4.66
N VAL A 28 15.47 -10.31 -3.68
CA VAL A 28 14.05 -10.44 -3.86
C VAL A 28 13.64 -9.02 -4.23
N LEU A 29 13.75 -8.71 -5.52
CA LEU A 29 13.36 -7.47 -6.18
C LEU A 29 11.90 -7.68 -6.53
N ALA A 30 11.12 -7.88 -5.49
CA ALA A 30 9.68 -7.92 -5.47
C ALA A 30 9.31 -7.80 -3.99
N ALA A 31 9.38 -6.58 -3.45
CA ALA A 31 8.65 -6.15 -2.24
C ALA A 31 9.10 -4.75 -1.77
N ASN A 32 9.43 -3.79 -2.67
CA ASN A 32 9.42 -2.37 -2.24
C ASN A 32 9.46 -1.30 -3.31
N ASP A 33 8.79 -1.46 -4.46
CA ASP A 33 8.52 -0.27 -5.29
C ASP A 33 7.70 0.75 -4.47
N ALA A 34 6.77 0.27 -3.64
CA ALA A 34 6.07 1.00 -2.60
C ALA A 34 6.97 1.86 -1.71
N ALA A 35 7.96 1.29 -1.00
CA ALA A 35 8.85 2.11 -0.18
C ALA A 35 9.84 2.93 -0.99
N LEU A 36 10.11 2.67 -2.27
CA LEU A 36 10.89 3.63 -3.08
C LEU A 36 10.14 4.95 -3.24
N TYR A 37 8.81 4.92 -3.40
CA TYR A 37 7.98 6.13 -3.47
C TYR A 37 8.01 6.91 -2.14
N ILE A 38 7.82 6.24 -1.01
CA ILE A 38 7.77 6.89 0.32
C ILE A 38 9.10 6.91 1.09
N SER A 39 10.21 6.41 0.53
CA SER A 39 11.52 6.45 1.20
C SER A 39 11.94 7.90 1.40
N GLY A 40 12.20 8.26 2.65
CA GLY A 40 12.48 9.63 3.07
C GLY A 40 11.24 10.53 3.16
N ALA A 41 10.03 10.00 2.94
CA ALA A 41 8.78 10.73 3.18
C ALA A 41 8.43 10.72 4.66
N ARG A 42 7.85 11.82 5.13
CA ARG A 42 7.33 12.00 6.48
C ARG A 42 5.89 11.48 6.52
N PHE A 43 5.64 10.49 7.36
CA PHE A 43 4.28 10.02 7.63
C PHE A 43 3.45 11.13 8.31
N LEU A 44 2.23 11.35 7.82
CA LEU A 44 1.30 12.34 8.36
C LEU A 44 0.20 11.67 9.18
N THR A 45 -0.55 10.78 8.55
CA THR A 45 -1.68 10.06 9.15
C THR A 45 -2.05 8.87 8.28
N ALA A 46 -2.74 7.89 8.85
CA ALA A 46 -3.40 6.87 8.08
C ALA A 46 -4.74 6.47 8.69
N LEU A 47 -5.64 6.01 7.84
CA LEU A 47 -6.98 5.56 8.17
C LEU A 47 -7.20 4.19 7.54
N HIS A 48 -7.79 3.28 8.32
CA HIS A 48 -8.37 2.05 7.82
C HIS A 48 -9.87 2.13 8.00
N GLY A 49 -10.60 2.10 6.89
CA GLY A 49 -12.04 2.20 6.83
C GLY A 49 -12.68 0.89 6.45
N GLN A 50 -13.78 0.54 7.13
CA GLN A 50 -14.63 -0.58 6.77
C GLN A 50 -16.07 -0.10 6.53
N ALA A 51 -16.69 -0.63 5.49
CA ALA A 51 -18.09 -0.36 5.14
C ALA A 51 -18.99 -1.57 5.49
N ASP A 52 -20.31 -1.35 5.51
CA ASP A 52 -21.31 -2.36 5.88
C ASP A 52 -21.32 -3.61 4.98
N ASP A 53 -20.80 -3.49 3.76
CA ASP A 53 -20.68 -4.60 2.81
C ASP A 53 -19.33 -5.33 2.91
N ASN A 54 -18.58 -5.11 3.99
CA ASN A 54 -17.23 -5.60 4.25
C ASN A 54 -16.17 -5.10 3.25
N SER A 55 -16.47 -4.05 2.48
CA SER A 55 -15.41 -3.38 1.72
C SER A 55 -14.46 -2.66 2.67
N GLU A 56 -13.17 -2.72 2.36
CA GLU A 56 -12.13 -2.07 3.14
C GLU A 56 -11.40 -1.03 2.30
N ILE A 57 -10.93 0.02 2.96
CA ILE A 57 -10.07 1.04 2.35
C ILE A 57 -8.98 1.43 3.34
N VAL A 58 -7.73 1.46 2.90
CA VAL A 58 -6.62 2.02 3.67
C VAL A 58 -6.12 3.25 2.92
N ILE A 59 -6.04 4.37 3.63
CA ILE A 59 -5.47 5.61 3.13
C ILE A 59 -4.36 6.03 4.06
N ALA A 60 -3.14 6.17 3.57
CA ALA A 60 -2.01 6.72 4.31
C ALA A 60 -1.45 7.95 3.58
N LEU A 61 -1.23 9.02 4.32
CA LEU A 61 -0.79 10.31 3.80
C LEU A 61 0.65 10.58 4.25
N TYR A 62 1.44 11.09 3.31
CA TYR A 62 2.86 11.36 3.46
C TYR A 62 3.22 12.71 2.85
N GLU A 63 4.31 13.29 3.33
CA GLU A 63 4.94 14.47 2.73
C GLU A 63 6.40 14.15 2.36
N LYS A 64 6.82 14.48 1.15
CA LYS A 64 8.20 14.28 0.69
C LYS A 64 8.67 15.51 -0.08
N ASN A 65 9.70 16.20 0.43
CA ASN A 65 10.28 17.40 -0.20
C ASN A 65 9.24 18.50 -0.54
N GLY A 66 8.16 18.61 0.24
CA GLY A 66 7.07 19.56 0.00
C GLY A 66 5.99 19.07 -0.96
N GLU A 67 6.06 17.81 -1.42
CA GLU A 67 5.02 17.14 -2.19
C GLU A 67 4.18 16.23 -1.28
N ASP A 68 2.86 16.31 -1.44
CA ASP A 68 1.88 15.50 -0.73
C ASP A 68 1.60 14.20 -1.50
N ILE A 69 1.77 13.06 -0.83
CA ILE A 69 1.65 11.71 -1.41
C ILE A 69 0.66 10.88 -0.59
N ALA A 70 -0.30 10.25 -1.27
CA ALA A 70 -1.24 9.31 -0.69
C ALA A 70 -0.88 7.89 -1.15
N TYR A 71 -0.85 6.95 -0.21
CA TYR A 71 -1.03 5.52 -0.45
C TYR A 71 -2.49 5.19 -0.25
N ILE A 72 -3.09 4.52 -1.23
CA ILE A 72 -4.49 4.10 -1.19
C ILE A 72 -4.55 2.63 -1.54
N ASN A 73 -5.23 1.85 -0.72
CA ASN A 73 -5.48 0.42 -0.94
C ASN A 73 -6.98 0.15 -0.76
N ASP A 74 -7.63 -0.42 -1.76
CA ASP A 74 -9.07 -0.72 -1.79
C ASP A 74 -9.41 -2.19 -1.49
N GLY A 75 -8.43 -2.95 -0.96
CA GLY A 75 -8.52 -4.38 -0.70
C GLY A 75 -8.28 -5.26 -1.93
N MET A 76 -8.31 -4.71 -3.15
CA MET A 76 -8.00 -5.42 -4.40
C MET A 76 -6.69 -4.95 -5.04
N SER A 77 -6.41 -3.65 -4.92
CA SER A 77 -5.28 -2.97 -5.53
C SER A 77 -4.78 -1.84 -4.63
N HIS A 78 -3.58 -1.36 -4.89
CA HIS A 78 -3.02 -0.22 -4.22
C HIS A 78 -2.34 0.75 -5.18
N VAL A 79 -2.21 2.01 -4.79
CA VAL A 79 -1.55 3.06 -5.57
C VAL A 79 -0.87 4.10 -4.67
N TYR A 80 0.26 4.63 -5.17
CA TYR A 80 0.91 5.83 -4.63
C TYR A 80 0.72 6.98 -5.61
N THR A 81 0.25 8.12 -5.14
CA THR A 81 -0.08 9.24 -6.02
C THR A 81 -0.20 10.54 -5.24
N SER A 82 -0.11 11.66 -5.95
CA SER A 82 -0.27 12.98 -5.35
C SER A 82 -1.73 13.25 -4.96
N TYR A 83 -1.94 14.03 -3.91
CA TYR A 83 -3.26 14.48 -3.51
C TYR A 83 -3.29 15.98 -3.26
N THR A 84 -4.50 16.53 -3.27
CA THR A 84 -4.78 17.90 -2.83
C THR A 84 -5.88 17.88 -1.79
N VAL A 85 -5.82 18.82 -0.84
CA VAL A 85 -6.82 18.99 0.21
C VAL A 85 -7.54 20.30 0.01
N SER A 86 -8.85 20.27 0.19
CA SER A 86 -9.71 21.47 0.20
C SER A 86 -10.83 21.30 1.20
N ASP A 87 -11.38 22.40 1.71
CA ASP A 87 -12.57 22.33 2.53
C ASP A 87 -13.82 22.28 1.66
N ALA A 88 -14.79 21.44 2.04
CA ALA A 88 -16.08 21.33 1.38
C ALA A 88 -17.22 21.30 2.42
N THR A 89 -18.45 21.47 1.95
CA THR A 89 -19.64 21.33 2.79
C THR A 89 -20.61 20.37 2.12
N ILE A 90 -21.03 19.34 2.85
CA ILE A 90 -21.94 18.31 2.38
C ILE A 90 -23.24 18.39 3.16
N LYS A 91 -24.36 18.44 2.44
CA LYS A 91 -25.69 18.50 3.05
C LYS A 91 -25.93 17.27 3.91
N GLY A 92 -26.25 17.49 5.19
CA GLY A 92 -26.50 16.42 6.16
C GLY A 92 -25.27 15.97 6.96
N ILE A 93 -24.06 16.35 6.55
CA ILE A 93 -22.81 16.08 7.28
C ILE A 93 -22.23 17.37 7.86
N GLY A 94 -22.16 18.44 7.05
CA GLY A 94 -21.55 19.71 7.44
C GLY A 94 -20.21 19.93 6.73
N GLN A 95 -19.27 20.59 7.40
CA GLN A 95 -17.92 20.83 6.87
C GLN A 95 -17.13 19.52 6.85
N VAL A 96 -16.42 19.28 5.74
CA VAL A 96 -15.60 18.10 5.52
C VAL A 96 -14.29 18.51 4.85
N GLN A 97 -13.24 17.71 5.03
CA GLN A 97 -12.02 17.84 4.25
C GLN A 97 -12.12 16.97 3.00
N ARG A 98 -12.07 17.58 1.82
CA ARG A 98 -12.10 16.90 0.53
C ARG A 98 -10.68 16.65 0.05
N TYR A 99 -10.36 15.39 -0.19
CA TYR A 99 -9.11 14.93 -0.76
C TYR A 99 -9.36 14.53 -2.22
N ALA A 100 -8.61 15.10 -3.14
CA ALA A 100 -8.66 14.75 -4.55
C ALA A 100 -7.31 14.16 -4.98
N VAL A 101 -7.37 12.96 -5.54
CA VAL A 101 -6.24 12.10 -5.86
C VAL A 101 -6.18 11.92 -7.37
N GLU A 102 -5.17 12.53 -8.01
CA GLU A 102 -4.97 12.55 -9.47
C GLU A 102 -6.25 12.74 -10.30
N GLY A 103 -7.22 13.51 -9.79
CA GLY A 103 -8.49 13.78 -10.45
C GLY A 103 -9.41 12.58 -10.68
N THR A 104 -9.08 11.39 -10.15
CA THR A 104 -9.80 10.14 -10.42
C THR A 104 -10.53 9.62 -9.20
N LEU A 105 -9.89 9.67 -8.03
CA LEU A 105 -10.54 9.36 -6.76
C LEU A 105 -10.69 10.64 -5.94
N VAL A 106 -11.89 10.85 -5.43
CA VAL A 106 -12.15 11.89 -4.44
C VAL A 106 -12.80 11.21 -3.24
N PHE A 107 -12.31 11.58 -2.07
CA PHE A 107 -12.93 11.18 -0.82
C PHE A 107 -13.02 12.36 0.14
N ASN A 108 -14.01 12.30 1.02
CA ASN A 108 -14.29 13.33 2.01
C ASN A 108 -14.07 12.76 3.40
N PHE A 109 -13.20 13.38 4.17
CA PHE A 109 -12.95 13.06 5.55
C PHE A 109 -13.82 13.94 6.45
N PHE A 110 -14.46 13.32 7.43
CA PHE A 110 -15.24 14.01 8.46
C PHE A 110 -15.28 13.18 9.75
N MET A 111 -15.64 13.84 10.86
CA MET A 111 -15.83 13.18 12.16
C MET A 111 -17.32 13.00 12.42
N ALA A 112 -17.76 11.77 12.64
CA ALA A 112 -19.10 11.44 13.14
C ALA A 112 -19.03 11.19 14.65
N GLY A 113 -19.14 12.27 15.44
CA GLY A 113 -18.77 12.21 16.86
C GLY A 113 -17.26 12.00 16.99
N ASP A 114 -16.85 10.92 17.64
CA ASP A 114 -15.43 10.56 17.81
C ASP A 114 -14.93 9.54 16.77
N ILE A 115 -15.77 9.18 15.79
CA ILE A 115 -15.44 8.20 14.75
C ILE A 115 -14.95 8.94 13.50
N PRO A 116 -13.70 8.73 13.04
CA PRO A 116 -13.27 9.24 11.76
C PRO A 116 -13.99 8.49 10.64
N CYS A 117 -14.46 9.21 9.64
CA CYS A 117 -15.20 8.66 8.52
C CYS A 117 -14.60 9.12 7.20
N ILE A 118 -14.61 8.22 6.22
CA ILE A 118 -14.31 8.52 4.82
C ILE A 118 -15.59 8.33 4.02
N MET A 119 -15.95 9.29 3.18
CA MET A 119 -17.03 9.14 2.20
C MET A 119 -16.49 9.34 0.79
N LEU A 120 -16.66 8.34 -0.06
CA LEU A 120 -16.34 8.39 -1.47
C LEU A 120 -17.40 9.18 -2.26
N ASP A 121 -17.06 9.61 -3.47
CA ASP A 121 -17.98 10.38 -4.34
C ASP A 121 -19.25 9.60 -4.75
N ASP A 122 -19.25 8.27 -4.68
CA ASP A 122 -20.43 7.43 -4.89
C ASP A 122 -21.39 7.40 -3.69
N GLY A 123 -21.04 8.10 -2.60
CA GLY A 123 -21.80 8.17 -1.35
C GLY A 123 -21.51 7.04 -0.38
N LYS A 124 -20.60 6.12 -0.70
CA LYS A 124 -20.19 5.04 0.21
C LYS A 124 -19.42 5.62 1.39
N VAL A 125 -19.83 5.26 2.60
CA VAL A 125 -19.23 5.71 3.86
C VAL A 125 -18.50 4.55 4.52
N PHE A 126 -17.27 4.82 4.95
CA PHE A 126 -16.43 3.93 5.72
C PHE A 126 -16.29 4.52 7.12
N ALA A 127 -16.56 3.71 8.14
CA ALA A 127 -16.17 4.01 9.51
C ALA A 127 -14.70 3.62 9.65
N CYS A 128 -13.88 4.54 10.16
CA CYS A 128 -12.44 4.37 10.16
C CYS A 128 -11.85 4.27 11.56
N GLU A 129 -10.65 3.71 11.61
CA GLU A 129 -9.72 3.82 12.71
C GLU A 129 -8.41 4.44 12.23
N TYR A 130 -7.71 5.13 13.12
CA TYR A 130 -6.37 5.63 12.83
C TYR A 130 -5.37 4.48 12.85
N LEU A 131 -4.52 4.42 11.83
CA LEU A 131 -3.37 3.53 11.81
C LEU A 131 -2.09 4.31 12.13
N ASP A 132 -1.18 3.66 12.85
CA ASP A 132 0.18 4.17 13.01
C ASP A 132 1.06 3.81 11.81
N SER A 133 2.23 4.45 11.72
CA SER A 133 3.17 4.21 10.63
C SER A 133 3.68 2.76 10.56
N TYR A 134 3.72 2.06 11.70
CA TYR A 134 4.18 0.68 11.74
C TYR A 134 3.13 -0.25 11.12
N ALA A 135 1.86 -0.13 11.50
CA ALA A 135 0.74 -0.89 10.94
C ALA A 135 0.66 -0.70 9.41
N VAL A 136 0.79 0.54 8.95
CA VAL A 136 0.81 0.84 7.51
C VAL A 136 2.00 0.19 6.81
N SER A 137 3.19 0.23 7.41
CA SER A 137 4.38 -0.40 6.82
C SER A 137 4.25 -1.93 6.69
N GLN A 138 3.52 -2.57 7.62
CA GLN A 138 3.24 -4.00 7.52
C GLN A 138 2.32 -4.27 6.32
N LEU A 139 1.24 -3.50 6.17
CA LEU A 139 0.33 -3.63 5.01
C LEU A 139 1.07 -3.46 3.68
N GLN A 140 1.94 -2.44 3.58
CA GLN A 140 2.74 -2.17 2.39
C GLN A 140 3.83 -3.22 2.12
N SER A 141 4.22 -4.02 3.12
CA SER A 141 5.24 -5.06 2.96
C SER A 141 4.70 -6.39 2.44
N TYR A 142 3.37 -6.56 2.50
CA TYR A 142 2.65 -7.71 1.93
C TYR A 142 2.26 -7.49 0.45
N ASP A 143 2.46 -6.28 -0.06
CA ASP A 143 2.39 -5.92 -1.49
C ASP A 143 3.67 -6.33 -2.25
#